data_AF-U6BQQ6-F1
#
_entry.id   AF-U6BQQ6-F1
#
_cell.length_a   1.000
_cell.length_b   1.000
_cell.length_c   1.000
_cell.angle_alpha   90.00
_cell.angle_beta   90.00
_cell.angle_gamma   90.00
#
_symmetry.space_group_name_H-M   'P 1'
#
loop_
_entity.id
_entity.type
_entity.pdbx_description
1 polymer ?
#
loop_
_entity_poly.entity_id
_entity_poly.type
_entity_poly.pdbx_seq_one_letter_code
_entity_poly.pdbx_strand_id
1 'polypeptide(L)'
;TGTIMLVNYEDINNLKTTMINAARFLHDGGWDSTKRYFLTAANQSDKIAVVDSKDQKLAALIDVDKIPHPGRGANFIHPKCGPVWATSALGNEKVTL
;
A
#
# COMPACT_ATOMS: atom_id res chain seq x y z
N THR A 1 -3.63 15.51 -0.40
CA THR A 1 -3.31 14.55 -1.48
C THR A 1 -3.81 13.17 -1.08
N GLY A 2 -4.09 12.28 -2.04
CA GLY A 2 -4.67 10.95 -1.79
C GLY A 2 -4.75 10.04 -3.02
N THR A 3 -3.85 10.27 -3.97
CA THR A 3 -3.77 9.56 -5.24
C THR A 3 -2.44 8.84 -5.35
N ILE A 4 -2.46 7.65 -5.93
CA ILE A 4 -1.28 6.88 -6.30
C ILE A 4 -1.10 7.01 -7.81
N MET A 5 0.10 7.36 -8.27
CA MET A 5 0.39 7.50 -9.70
C MET A 5 1.30 6.36 -10.15
N LEU A 6 0.83 5.59 -11.13
CA LEU A 6 1.68 4.67 -11.88
C LEU A 6 2.15 5.43 -13.11
N VAL A 7 3.45 5.66 -13.18
CA VAL A 7 4.08 6.46 -14.24
C VAL A 7 4.86 5.53 -15.15
N ASN A 8 4.44 5.41 -16.41
CA ASN A 8 5.20 4.69 -17.41
C ASN A 8 6.30 5.61 -17.96
N TYR A 9 7.55 5.22 -17.70
CA TYR A 9 8.76 5.95 -18.10
C TYR A 9 9.43 5.41 -19.37
N GLU A 10 8.78 4.51 -20.11
CA GLU A 10 9.28 3.97 -21.39
C GLU A 10 9.46 5.06 -22.45
N ASP A 11 8.59 6.08 -22.45
CA ASP A 11 8.71 7.28 -23.28
C ASP A 11 8.42 8.53 -22.43
N ILE A 12 9.49 9.18 -21.99
CA ILE A 12 9.41 10.38 -21.15
C ILE A 12 8.93 11.63 -21.91
N ASN A 13 8.95 11.60 -23.26
CA ASN A 13 8.42 12.71 -24.08
C ASN A 13 6.90 12.58 -24.26
N ASN A 14 6.36 11.36 -24.20
CA ASN A 14 4.93 11.04 -24.31
C ASN A 14 4.42 10.29 -23.07
N LEU A 15 4.57 10.91 -21.91
CA LEU A 15 4.36 10.28 -20.61
C LEU A 15 2.94 9.72 -20.45
N LYS A 16 2.84 8.42 -20.17
CA LYS A 16 1.58 7.76 -19.80
C LYS A 16 1.50 7.61 -18.28
N THR A 17 0.41 8.07 -17.70
CA THR A 17 0.17 7.93 -16.26
C THR A 17 -1.21 7.36 -15.97
N THR A 18 -1.28 6.51 -14.96
CA THR A 18 -2.53 6.03 -14.38
C THR A 18 -2.65 6.62 -12.98
N MET A 19 -3.66 7.46 -12.76
CA MET A 19 -3.93 8.08 -11.47
C MET A 19 -5.03 7.28 -10.76
N ILE A 20 -4.70 6.73 -9.59
CA ILE A 20 -5.61 5.91 -8.79
C ILE A 20 -6.02 6.72 -7.56
N ASN A 21 -7.32 6.95 -7.41
CA ASN A 21 -7.88 7.50 -6.16
C ASN A 21 -7.84 6.42 -5.08
N ALA A 22 -7.16 6.70 -3.96
CA ALA A 22 -7.04 5.78 -2.83
C ALA A 22 -7.70 6.38 -1.58
N ALA A 23 -6.89 6.91 -0.66
CA ALA A 23 -7.37 7.62 0.53
C ALA A 23 -6.46 8.82 0.80
N ARG A 24 -6.94 9.80 1.56
CA ARG A 24 -6.13 10.97 1.92
C ARG A 24 -4.99 10.58 2.86
N PHE A 25 -3.91 11.36 2.85
CA PHE A 25 -2.75 11.19 3.74
C PHE A 25 -1.94 9.91 3.48
N LEU A 26 -1.83 9.51 2.21
CA LEU A 26 -0.82 8.53 1.78
C LEU A 26 0.57 8.96 2.24
N HIS A 27 1.37 8.01 2.73
CA HIS A 27 2.69 8.28 3.30
C HIS A 27 3.73 7.24 2.82
N ASP A 28 3.82 6.10 3.49
CA ASP A 28 4.82 5.05 3.26
C ASP A 28 4.17 3.71 2.93
N GLY A 29 4.94 2.74 2.44
CA GLY A 29 4.43 1.49 1.91
C GLY A 29 5.49 0.65 1.22
N GLY A 30 5.12 -0.57 0.85
CA GLY A 30 6.00 -1.48 0.15
C GLY A 30 5.26 -2.57 -0.61
N TRP A 31 6.05 -3.32 -1.35
CA TRP A 31 5.57 -4.41 -2.17
C TRP A 31 5.31 -5.67 -1.33
N ASP A 32 4.27 -6.41 -1.72
CA ASP A 32 4.05 -7.77 -1.27
C ASP A 32 5.23 -8.69 -1.64
N SER A 33 5.18 -9.94 -1.17
CA SER A 33 6.21 -10.94 -1.46
C SER A 33 6.38 -11.24 -2.95
N THR A 34 5.31 -11.12 -3.75
CA THR A 34 5.33 -11.40 -5.20
C THR A 34 5.72 -10.20 -6.06
N LYS A 35 5.84 -9.01 -5.46
CA LYS A 35 6.12 -7.74 -6.17
C LYS A 35 5.05 -7.35 -7.18
N ARG A 36 3.81 -7.77 -6.95
CA ARG A 36 2.65 -7.39 -7.76
C ARG A 36 1.76 -6.36 -7.06
N TYR A 37 1.58 -6.49 -5.76
CA TYR A 37 0.71 -5.60 -5.00
C TYR A 37 1.54 -4.59 -4.22
N PHE A 38 1.23 -3.30 -4.40
CA PHE A 38 1.81 -2.23 -3.60
C PHE A 38 0.84 -1.88 -2.46
N LEU A 39 1.30 -2.04 -1.23
CA LEU A 39 0.53 -1.74 -0.02
C LEU A 39 1.10 -0.46 0.61
N THR A 40 0.26 0.55 0.84
CA THR A 40 0.69 1.84 1.40
C THR A 40 -0.30 2.37 2.42
N ALA A 41 0.25 2.98 3.48
CA ALA A 41 -0.51 3.58 4.56
C ALA A 41 -1.06 4.95 4.17
N ALA A 42 -2.37 5.09 4.28
CA ALA A 42 -3.07 6.36 4.40
C ALA A 42 -3.20 6.69 5.89
N ASN A 43 -2.11 7.14 6.50
CA ASN A 43 -1.86 7.03 7.94
C ASN A 43 -2.89 7.79 8.80
N GLN A 44 -3.17 9.06 8.51
CA GLN A 44 -4.18 9.87 9.22
C GLN A 44 -5.62 9.53 8.81
N SER A 45 -5.80 8.49 7.99
CA SER A 45 -7.10 7.91 7.66
C SER A 45 -7.23 6.47 8.15
N ASP A 46 -6.26 5.96 8.92
CA ASP A 46 -6.26 4.62 9.52
C ASP A 46 -6.55 3.50 8.50
N LYS A 47 -5.95 3.62 7.31
CA LYS A 47 -6.19 2.70 6.18
C LYS A 47 -4.90 2.24 5.50
N ILE A 48 -4.93 1.04 4.93
CA ILE A 48 -3.96 0.54 3.96
C ILE A 48 -4.61 0.48 2.58
N ALA A 49 -4.06 1.22 1.62
CA ALA A 49 -4.44 1.11 0.21
C ALA A 49 -3.59 0.03 -0.47
N VAL A 50 -4.23 -0.85 -1.23
CA VAL A 50 -3.58 -1.93 -1.98
C VAL A 50 -3.81 -1.71 -3.46
N VAL A 51 -2.72 -1.60 -4.24
CA VAL A 51 -2.75 -1.40 -5.69
C VAL A 51 -2.21 -2.64 -6.38
N ASP A 52 -2.95 -3.16 -7.37
CA ASP A 52 -2.42 -4.16 -8.31
C ASP A 52 -1.60 -3.44 -9.39
N SER A 53 -0.28 -3.62 -9.40
CA SER A 53 0.60 -2.96 -10.36
C SER A 53 0.46 -3.52 -11.78
N LYS A 54 0.01 -4.77 -11.92
CA LYS A 54 -0.20 -5.41 -13.21
C LYS A 54 -1.46 -4.88 -13.89
N ASP A 55 -2.56 -4.86 -13.14
CA ASP A 55 -3.86 -4.41 -13.63
C ASP A 55 -4.05 -2.88 -13.50
N GLN A 56 -3.10 -2.19 -12.86
CA GLN A 56 -3.06 -0.74 -12.66
C GLN A 56 -4.32 -0.17 -11.99
N LYS A 57 -4.83 -0.86 -10.96
CA LYS A 57 -6.07 -0.49 -10.27
C LYS A 57 -5.95 -0.64 -8.76
N LEU A 58 -6.81 0.10 -8.04
CA LEU A 58 -7.01 -0.13 -6.61
C LEU A 58 -7.64 -1.51 -6.41
N ALA A 59 -6.94 -2.39 -5.70
CA ALA A 59 -7.41 -3.73 -5.39
C ALA A 59 -8.22 -3.75 -4.08
N ALA A 60 -7.78 -3.00 -3.07
CA ALA A 60 -8.48 -2.90 -1.79
C ALA A 60 -8.14 -1.61 -1.05
N LEU A 61 -9.01 -1.24 -0.12
CA LEU A 61 -8.77 -0.21 0.90
C LEU A 61 -9.19 -0.80 2.25
N ILE A 62 -8.20 -1.13 3.08
CA ILE A 62 -8.35 -1.93 4.29
C ILE A 62 -8.30 -1.01 5.51
N ASP A 63 -9.28 -1.13 6.40
CA ASP A 63 -9.27 -0.45 7.70
C ASP A 63 -8.28 -1.11 8.66
N VAL A 64 -7.48 -0.29 9.36
CA VAL A 64 -6.49 -0.75 10.34
C VAL A 64 -6.54 0.13 11.59
N ASP A 65 -5.77 -0.26 12.61
CA ASP A 65 -5.68 0.51 13.84
C ASP A 65 -4.82 1.79 13.70
N LYS A 66 -5.09 2.75 14.59
CA LYS A 66 -4.65 4.16 14.56
C LYS A 66 -3.22 4.41 14.08
N ILE A 67 -3.06 5.21 13.01
CA ILE A 67 -1.81 5.70 12.42
C ILE A 67 -0.87 4.54 12.05
N PRO A 68 -1.20 3.73 11.03
CA PRO A 68 -0.29 2.72 10.50
C PRO A 68 0.98 3.36 9.93
N HIS A 69 2.14 2.77 10.22
CA HIS A 69 3.43 3.28 9.76
C HIS A 69 4.39 2.13 9.41
N PRO A 70 4.26 1.52 8.22
CA PRO A 70 4.96 0.30 7.86
C PRO A 70 6.44 0.46 7.53
N GLY A 71 6.92 1.66 7.21
CA GLY A 71 8.09 1.81 6.36
C GLY A 71 7.82 1.14 5.01
N ARG A 72 8.48 0.01 4.74
CA ARG A 72 8.17 -0.88 3.59
C ARG A 72 7.29 -2.08 3.96
N GLY A 73 7.02 -2.25 5.26
CA GLY A 73 6.37 -3.40 5.86
C GLY A 73 7.22 -4.68 5.87
N ALA A 74 6.65 -5.75 6.40
CA ALA A 74 7.31 -7.04 6.54
C ALA A 74 6.49 -8.16 5.88
N ASN A 75 7.09 -8.85 4.92
CA ASN A 75 6.47 -10.00 4.25
C ASN A 75 6.93 -11.30 4.91
N PHE A 76 5.99 -12.23 5.18
CA PHE A 76 6.30 -13.58 5.63
C PHE A 76 5.13 -14.53 5.39
N ILE A 77 5.35 -15.83 5.55
CA ILE A 77 4.29 -16.85 5.48
C ILE A 77 3.77 -17.10 6.90
N HIS A 78 2.54 -16.67 7.18
CA HIS A 78 1.88 -16.95 8.45
C HIS A 78 1.33 -18.39 8.44
N PRO A 79 1.52 -19.18 9.51
CA PRO A 79 1.13 -20.61 9.53
C PRO A 79 -0.36 -20.88 9.25
N LYS A 80 -1.24 -19.91 9.53
CA LYS A 80 -2.69 -20.04 9.31
C LYS A 80 -3.24 -19.21 8.14
N CYS A 81 -2.63 -18.06 7.87
CA CYS A 81 -3.16 -17.10 6.89
C CYS A 81 -2.46 -17.20 5.53
N GLY A 82 -1.35 -17.95 5.44
CA GLY A 82 -0.51 -17.98 4.24
C GLY A 82 0.35 -16.71 4.12
N PRO A 83 0.70 -16.28 2.90
CA PRO A 83 1.48 -15.05 2.69
C PRO A 83 0.77 -13.82 3.26
N VAL A 84 1.47 -13.06 4.10
CA VAL A 84 0.98 -11.81 4.70
C VAL A 84 2.00 -10.69 4.55
N TRP A 85 1.52 -9.45 4.65
CA TRP A 85 2.33 -8.24 4.74
C TRP A 85 1.94 -7.50 6.01
N ALA A 86 2.90 -7.18 6.87
CA ALA A 86 2.64 -6.62 8.19
C ALA A 86 3.02 -5.15 8.32
N THR A 87 2.26 -4.45 9.15
CA THR A 87 2.56 -3.08 9.61
C THR A 87 2.39 -2.95 11.12
N SER A 88 3.25 -2.17 11.76
CA SER A 88 3.02 -1.61 13.09
C SER A 88 2.25 -0.28 13.00
N ALA A 89 1.87 0.26 14.16
CA ALA A 89 1.24 1.57 14.30
C ALA A 89 2.11 2.53 15.13
N LEU A 90 1.99 3.83 14.86
CA LEU A 90 2.53 4.88 15.75
C LEU A 90 1.53 5.28 16.83
N GLY A 91 0.23 5.04 16.59
CA GLY A 91 -0.84 5.44 17.51
C GLY A 91 -1.17 4.43 18.61
N ASN A 92 -0.55 3.24 18.59
CA ASN A 92 -0.74 2.14 19.55
C ASN A 92 0.35 1.06 19.34
N GLU A 93 0.32 0.02 20.18
CA GLU A 93 1.26 -1.11 20.22
C GLU A 93 0.92 -2.26 19.27
N LYS A 94 -0.12 -2.15 18.45
CA LYS A 94 -0.62 -3.27 17.64
C LYS A 94 0.19 -3.48 16.36
N VAL A 95 0.16 -4.73 15.89
CA VAL A 95 0.67 -5.17 14.59
C VAL A 95 -0.49 -5.75 13.79
N THR A 96 -0.66 -5.28 12.56
CA THR A 96 -1.69 -5.75 11.62
C THR A 96 -1.03 -6.57 10.51
N LEU A 97 -1.67 -7.67 10.10
CA LEU A 97 -1.22 -8.63 9.07
C LEU A 97 -2.18 -8.69 7.88
#